data_AF-A0A1Y0E9Z9-F1
#
_entry.id   AF-A0A1Y0E9Z9-F1
#
_cell.length_a   1.000
_cell.length_b   1.000
_cell.length_c   1.000
_cell.angle_alpha   90.00
_cell.angle_beta   90.00
_cell.angle_gamma   90.00
#
_symmetry.space_group_name_H-M   'P 1'
#
loop_
_entity.id
_entity.type
_entity.pdbx_description
1 polymer ?
#
loop_
_entity_poly.entity_id
_entity_poly.type
_entity_poly.pdbx_seq_one_letter_code
_entity_poly.pdbx_strand_id
1 'polypeptide(L)'
;MNKHSTPISELNAVVEELIRLWSIIAEADLELDLFTASDDPDPAQEKIIEYQIRSTAHPNFGGIETSDEGTIEQRIDHELKECALIITTAVKVYLPTPLHDLFAKHRSGALFEAEFNYLGLTAELRFDHVDEYIVISYFINAVHQLRLDAFTETLLRPNATALMTELLPYIPWFKYAAALADQTDDSALRAQLITDMNLVLAYLSKGGEVNFAKLRSLCDVTGSLQPVFSLIVKNMPELLDN
;
A
#
# COMPACT_ATOMS: atom_id res chain seq x y z
N MET A 1 16.17 -27.85 -4.52
CA MET A 1 16.79 -26.79 -3.70
C MET A 1 15.74 -26.30 -2.72
N ASN A 2 15.88 -26.63 -1.43
CA ASN A 2 15.03 -26.07 -0.38
C ASN A 2 15.36 -24.58 -0.26
N LYS A 3 14.48 -23.70 -0.75
CA LYS A 3 14.53 -22.28 -0.41
C LYS A 3 14.12 -22.19 1.06
N HIS A 4 15.08 -22.16 1.98
CA HIS A 4 14.80 -21.69 3.33
C HIS A 4 14.45 -20.21 3.19
N SER A 5 13.16 -19.87 3.30
CA SER A 5 12.72 -18.49 3.44
C SER A 5 13.35 -17.94 4.71
N THR A 6 13.90 -16.74 4.61
CA THR A 6 14.35 -16.00 5.79
C THR A 6 13.15 -15.23 6.36
N PRO A 7 13.10 -14.97 7.68
CA PRO A 7 12.03 -14.17 8.27
C PRO A 7 11.81 -12.81 7.57
N ILE A 8 12.88 -12.24 7.01
CA ILE A 8 12.81 -10.97 6.29
C ILE A 8 12.23 -11.09 4.88
N SER A 9 12.46 -12.21 4.19
CA SER A 9 11.78 -12.47 2.91
C SER A 9 10.29 -12.72 3.08
N GLU A 10 9.88 -13.35 4.18
CA GLU A 10 8.46 -13.52 4.54
C GLU A 10 7.82 -12.19 4.91
N LEU A 11 8.51 -11.37 5.71
CA LEU A 11 8.04 -10.03 6.05
C LEU A 11 7.84 -9.17 4.81
N ASN A 12 8.79 -9.19 3.86
CA ASN A 12 8.65 -8.49 2.58
C ASN A 12 7.37 -8.92 1.84
N ALA A 13 7.07 -10.22 1.77
CA ALA A 13 5.86 -10.71 1.10
C ALA A 13 4.57 -10.27 1.81
N VAL A 14 4.55 -10.31 3.15
CA VAL A 14 3.39 -9.85 3.95
C VAL A 14 3.19 -8.34 3.80
N VAL A 15 4.28 -7.57 3.81
CA VAL A 15 4.24 -6.12 3.59
C VAL A 15 3.76 -5.81 2.17
N GLU A 16 4.30 -6.48 1.15
CA GLU A 16 3.85 -6.28 -0.23
C GLU A 16 2.34 -6.55 -0.36
N GLU A 17 1.84 -7.67 0.18
CA GLU A 17 0.41 -7.97 0.18
C GLU A 17 -0.40 -6.90 0.92
N LEU A 18 0.06 -6.46 2.10
CA LEU A 18 -0.60 -5.43 2.89
C LEU A 18 -0.69 -4.10 2.14
N ILE A 19 0.41 -3.63 1.53
CA ILE A 19 0.44 -2.36 0.80
C ILE A 19 -0.44 -2.44 -0.44
N ARG A 20 -0.44 -3.55 -1.16
CA ARG A 20 -1.34 -3.77 -2.32
C ARG A 20 -2.81 -3.69 -1.90
N LEU A 21 -3.20 -4.38 -0.84
CA LEU A 21 -4.58 -4.34 -0.33
C LEU A 21 -4.95 -2.94 0.16
N TRP A 22 -4.05 -2.29 0.90
CA TRP A 22 -4.24 -0.93 1.36
C TRP A 22 -4.42 0.06 0.20
N SER A 23 -3.62 -0.04 -0.87
CA SER A 23 -3.73 0.86 -2.03
C SER A 23 -5.08 0.76 -2.75
N ILE A 24 -5.71 -0.42 -2.75
CA ILE A 24 -7.05 -0.62 -3.31
C ILE A 24 -8.09 0.10 -2.46
N ILE A 25 -7.99 0.00 -1.13
CA ILE A 25 -8.94 0.65 -0.21
C ILE A 25 -8.76 2.17 -0.25
N ALA A 26 -7.51 2.63 -0.23
CA ALA A 26 -7.14 4.04 -0.19
C ALA A 26 -7.35 4.77 -1.54
N GLU A 27 -7.58 4.04 -2.63
CA GLU A 27 -7.62 4.60 -3.99
C GLU A 27 -6.34 5.39 -4.30
N ALA A 28 -5.20 4.72 -4.08
CA ALA A 28 -3.90 5.32 -4.33
C ALA A 28 -3.66 5.36 -5.85
N ASP A 29 -3.83 6.52 -6.44
CA ASP A 29 -3.55 6.80 -7.85
C ASP A 29 -2.13 7.29 -7.99
N LEU A 30 -1.54 6.98 -9.15
CA LEU A 30 -0.28 7.53 -9.63
C LEU A 30 -0.55 8.32 -10.92
N GLU A 31 -0.16 9.58 -10.91
CA GLU A 31 -0.06 10.42 -12.10
C GLU A 31 1.43 10.55 -12.44
N LEU A 32 1.81 10.05 -13.62
CA LEU A 32 3.17 10.05 -14.13
C LEU A 32 3.32 11.10 -15.22
N ASP A 33 4.15 12.12 -14.97
CA ASP A 33 4.58 13.10 -15.95
C ASP A 33 5.95 12.68 -16.53
N LEU A 34 6.10 12.68 -17.85
CA LEU A 34 7.32 12.28 -18.57
C LEU A 34 7.99 13.45 -19.29
N PHE A 35 9.32 13.50 -19.21
CA PHE A 35 10.12 14.56 -19.82
C PHE A 35 11.18 13.99 -20.77
N THR A 36 11.33 14.60 -21.94
CA THR A 36 12.36 14.28 -22.94
C THR A 36 13.30 15.46 -23.16
N ALA A 37 14.35 15.25 -23.97
CA ALA A 37 15.30 16.31 -24.32
C ALA A 37 14.85 17.17 -25.53
N SER A 38 13.75 16.82 -26.20
CA SER A 38 13.27 17.47 -27.42
C SER A 38 12.24 18.56 -27.10
N ASP A 39 12.17 19.59 -27.95
CA ASP A 39 11.15 20.65 -27.84
C ASP A 39 9.79 20.22 -28.46
N ASP A 40 9.77 19.18 -29.32
CA ASP A 40 8.57 18.58 -29.93
C ASP A 40 8.64 17.05 -29.83
N PRO A 41 8.37 16.48 -28.64
CA PRO A 41 8.66 15.08 -28.41
C PRO A 41 7.63 14.09 -28.96
N ASP A 42 8.07 12.84 -29.11
CA ASP A 42 7.20 11.67 -29.24
C ASP A 42 7.62 10.67 -28.14
N PRO A 43 6.88 10.54 -27.01
CA PRO A 43 7.25 9.67 -25.90
C PRO A 43 7.42 8.19 -26.29
N ALA A 44 6.76 7.75 -27.36
CA ALA A 44 6.85 6.39 -27.86
C ALA A 44 8.10 6.14 -28.73
N GLN A 45 8.75 7.20 -29.22
CA GLN A 45 9.94 7.12 -30.09
C GLN A 45 11.20 7.73 -29.45
N GLU A 46 11.03 8.58 -28.44
CA GLU A 46 12.10 9.32 -27.80
C GLU A 46 12.53 8.71 -26.48
N LYS A 47 13.80 8.97 -26.13
CA LYS A 47 14.35 8.58 -24.85
C LYS A 47 13.80 9.50 -23.76
N ILE A 48 13.02 8.94 -22.82
CA ILE A 48 12.67 9.63 -21.57
C ILE A 48 13.96 9.85 -20.74
N ILE A 49 14.15 11.08 -20.24
CA ILE A 49 15.32 11.45 -19.43
C ILE A 49 14.96 11.71 -17.96
N GLU A 50 13.72 12.07 -17.69
CA GLU A 50 13.22 12.46 -16.37
C GLU A 50 11.73 12.12 -16.26
N TYR A 51 11.26 11.94 -15.03
CA TYR A 51 9.87 11.70 -14.72
C TYR A 51 9.50 12.41 -13.41
N GLN A 52 8.20 12.65 -13.23
CA GLN A 52 7.63 13.04 -11.96
C GLN A 52 6.43 12.15 -11.65
N ILE A 53 6.32 11.65 -10.43
CA ILE A 53 5.16 10.86 -10.00
C ILE A 53 4.43 11.59 -8.88
N ARG A 54 3.18 11.97 -9.15
CA ARG A 54 2.26 12.46 -8.12
C ARG A 54 1.35 11.34 -7.66
N SER A 55 1.02 11.35 -6.39
CA SER A 55 0.16 10.34 -5.78
C SER A 55 -0.95 10.99 -4.97
N THR A 56 -2.09 10.32 -4.93
CA THR A 56 -3.19 10.72 -4.05
C THR A 56 -2.88 10.33 -2.60
N ALA A 57 -3.42 11.12 -1.67
CA ALA A 57 -3.36 10.83 -0.24
C ALA A 57 -4.77 10.95 0.32
N HIS A 58 -5.16 10.01 1.19
CA HIS A 58 -6.46 10.07 1.85
C HIS A 58 -6.28 10.61 3.28
N PRO A 59 -6.92 11.74 3.63
CA PRO A 59 -6.92 12.22 5.00
C PRO A 59 -7.41 11.10 5.92
N ASN A 60 -6.61 10.76 6.93
CA ASN A 60 -6.89 9.72 7.95
C ASN A 60 -6.72 8.26 7.52
N PHE A 61 -6.31 7.93 6.29
CA PHE A 61 -6.00 6.54 5.91
C PHE A 61 -4.61 6.35 5.30
N GLY A 62 -3.80 7.40 5.31
CA GLY A 62 -2.43 7.37 4.84
C GLY A 62 -2.24 7.93 3.44
N GLY A 63 -1.06 7.74 2.89
CA GLY A 63 -0.70 8.21 1.56
C GLY A 63 0.59 7.59 1.05
N ILE A 64 0.85 7.78 -0.24
CA ILE A 64 2.09 7.38 -0.90
C ILE A 64 2.84 8.65 -1.27
N GLU A 65 4.16 8.63 -1.13
CA GLU A 65 5.07 9.56 -1.82
C GLU A 65 6.06 8.74 -2.63
N THR A 66 6.19 9.08 -3.90
CA THR A 66 7.16 8.45 -4.81
C THR A 66 8.31 9.41 -5.05
N SER A 67 9.54 8.88 -5.12
CA SER A 67 10.72 9.66 -5.48
C SER A 67 10.71 9.94 -6.98
N ASP A 68 11.06 11.17 -7.36
CA ASP A 68 11.32 11.55 -8.76
C ASP A 68 12.74 11.10 -9.20
N GLU A 69 13.54 10.53 -8.29
CA GLU A 69 14.83 9.90 -8.58
C GLU A 69 14.69 8.37 -8.71
N GLY A 70 15.29 7.79 -9.74
CA GLY A 70 15.29 6.35 -9.95
C GLY A 70 15.93 5.94 -11.28
N THR A 71 15.70 4.70 -11.68
CA THR A 71 16.10 4.21 -13.01
C THR A 71 14.90 4.09 -13.93
N ILE A 72 15.07 4.53 -15.17
CA ILE A 72 14.07 4.44 -16.23
C ILE A 72 14.55 3.42 -17.26
N GLU A 73 13.69 2.47 -17.61
CA GLU A 73 13.93 1.51 -18.67
C GLU A 73 12.73 1.46 -19.62
N GLN A 74 12.96 1.74 -20.89
CA GLN A 74 11.97 1.52 -21.95
C GLN A 74 12.15 0.11 -22.51
N ARG A 75 11.07 -0.68 -22.49
CA ARG A 75 11.04 -2.02 -23.10
C ARG A 75 9.93 -2.10 -24.13
N ILE A 76 10.18 -2.80 -25.22
CA ILE A 76 9.10 -3.19 -26.13
C ILE A 76 8.42 -4.42 -25.54
N ASP A 77 7.14 -4.29 -25.20
CA ASP A 77 6.32 -5.44 -24.91
C ASP A 77 6.05 -6.18 -26.22
N HIS A 78 6.58 -7.40 -26.35
CA HIS A 78 6.45 -8.17 -27.59
C HIS A 78 5.05 -8.77 -27.80
N GLU A 79 4.24 -8.89 -26.75
CA GLU A 79 2.87 -9.38 -26.83
C GLU A 79 1.92 -8.27 -27.30
N LEU A 80 2.08 -7.07 -26.73
CA LEU A 80 1.28 -5.90 -27.07
C LEU A 80 1.82 -5.10 -28.28
N LYS A 81 3.10 -5.30 -28.63
CA LYS A 81 3.86 -4.53 -29.64
C LYS A 81 3.95 -3.03 -29.31
N GLU A 82 3.99 -2.70 -28.03
CA GLU A 82 3.96 -1.33 -27.52
C GLU A 82 5.14 -1.07 -26.59
N CYS A 83 5.44 0.21 -26.35
CA CYS A 83 6.45 0.62 -25.38
C CYS A 83 5.89 0.53 -23.96
N ALA A 84 6.54 -0.26 -23.12
CA ALA A 84 6.32 -0.28 -21.68
C ALA A 84 7.47 0.46 -20.99
N LEU A 85 7.12 1.34 -20.06
CA LEU A 85 8.07 2.06 -19.23
C LEU A 85 8.18 1.40 -17.87
N ILE A 86 9.39 1.00 -17.49
CA ILE A 86 9.71 0.45 -16.18
C ILE A 86 10.49 1.50 -15.41
N ILE A 87 9.93 1.92 -14.28
CA ILE A 87 10.53 2.86 -13.34
C ILE A 87 10.85 2.12 -12.06
N THR A 88 12.12 2.08 -11.67
CA THR A 88 12.52 1.61 -10.33
C THR A 88 12.85 2.82 -9.47
N THR A 89 12.08 3.00 -8.40
CA THR A 89 12.14 4.20 -7.56
C THR A 89 11.88 3.88 -6.08
N ALA A 90 12.27 4.81 -5.21
CA ALA A 90 11.94 4.77 -3.80
C ALA A 90 10.50 5.25 -3.56
N VAL A 91 9.79 4.55 -2.68
CA VAL A 91 8.42 4.85 -2.30
C VAL A 91 8.33 4.93 -0.78
N LYS A 92 7.68 5.96 -0.26
CA LYS A 92 7.32 6.09 1.15
C LYS A 92 5.83 5.84 1.29
N VAL A 93 5.45 4.95 2.19
CA VAL A 93 4.05 4.73 2.53
C VAL A 93 3.79 5.22 3.95
N TYR A 94 2.89 6.18 4.06
CA TYR A 94 2.37 6.69 5.33
C TYR A 94 1.15 5.85 5.70
N LEU A 95 1.28 5.02 6.72
CA LEU A 95 0.24 4.09 7.16
C LEU A 95 -0.77 4.80 8.08
N PRO A 96 -2.02 4.31 8.17
CA PRO A 96 -2.94 4.75 9.21
C PRO A 96 -2.34 4.48 10.60
N THR A 97 -2.62 5.37 11.57
CA THR A 97 -1.99 5.40 12.90
C THR A 97 -1.89 4.04 13.58
N PRO A 98 -2.93 3.18 13.64
CA PRO A 98 -2.80 1.91 14.33
C PRO A 98 -1.79 0.95 13.68
N LEU A 99 -1.65 0.98 12.35
CA LEU A 99 -0.62 0.22 11.65
C LEU A 99 0.75 0.87 11.84
N HIS A 100 0.84 2.19 11.69
CA HIS A 100 2.07 2.93 11.94
C HIS A 100 2.67 2.58 13.30
N ASP A 101 1.86 2.64 14.37
CA ASP A 101 2.29 2.36 15.74
C ASP A 101 2.74 0.92 15.92
N LEU A 102 2.09 -0.02 15.24
CA LEU A 102 2.47 -1.43 15.21
C LEU A 102 3.85 -1.61 14.57
N PHE A 103 4.12 -1.00 13.41
CA PHE A 103 5.47 -1.05 12.81
C PHE A 103 6.51 -0.33 13.67
N ALA A 104 6.18 0.85 14.21
CA ALA A 104 7.07 1.64 15.06
C ALA A 104 7.47 0.90 16.34
N LYS A 105 6.54 0.14 16.95
CA LYS A 105 6.81 -0.73 18.11
C LYS A 105 7.85 -1.81 17.82
N HIS A 106 7.90 -2.31 16.59
CA HIS A 106 8.83 -3.37 16.18
C HIS A 106 10.14 -2.87 15.59
N ARG A 107 10.37 -1.55 15.52
CA ARG A 107 11.65 -1.00 15.06
C ARG A 107 12.79 -1.37 16.03
N SER A 108 13.97 -1.66 15.48
CA SER A 108 15.17 -1.84 16.28
C SER A 108 15.73 -0.49 16.75
N GLY A 109 15.29 -0.02 17.92
CA GLY A 109 15.78 1.22 18.53
C GLY A 109 17.26 1.19 18.94
N ALA A 110 17.88 0.01 19.00
CA ALA A 110 19.30 -0.14 19.32
C ALA A 110 20.23 0.23 18.15
N LEU A 111 19.70 0.24 16.91
CA LEU A 111 20.49 0.47 15.70
C LEU A 111 20.34 1.89 15.14
N PHE A 112 19.22 2.57 15.42
CA PHE A 112 18.92 3.88 14.86
C PHE A 112 18.08 4.74 15.81
N GLU A 113 18.48 5.99 16.01
CA GLU A 113 17.72 6.99 16.78
C GLU A 113 16.61 7.67 15.96
N ALA A 114 16.56 7.44 14.64
CA ALA A 114 15.61 8.07 13.73
C ALA A 114 14.15 7.69 14.05
N GLU A 115 13.25 8.67 13.94
CA GLU A 115 11.80 8.46 14.03
C GLU A 115 11.32 7.57 12.88
N PHE A 116 10.41 6.64 13.19
CA PHE A 116 9.76 5.82 12.17
C PHE A 116 8.52 6.57 11.70
N ASN A 117 8.63 7.35 10.62
CA ASN A 117 7.55 8.22 10.13
C ASN A 117 6.78 7.62 8.95
N TYR A 118 7.41 6.70 8.21
CA TYR A 118 6.86 6.04 7.04
C TYR A 118 7.50 4.66 6.86
N LEU A 119 6.86 3.82 6.04
CA LEU A 119 7.43 2.57 5.57
C LEU A 119 8.17 2.82 4.25
N GLY A 120 9.49 2.68 4.25
CA GLY A 120 10.34 2.87 3.07
C GLY A 120 10.42 1.62 2.21
N LEU A 121 10.18 1.79 0.91
CA LEU A 121 10.07 0.72 -0.08
C LEU A 121 10.86 1.06 -1.33
N THR A 122 11.31 0.03 -2.05
CA THR A 122 11.71 0.13 -3.46
C THR A 122 10.59 -0.50 -4.29
N ALA A 123 10.08 0.27 -5.26
CA ALA A 123 9.05 -0.17 -6.18
C ALA A 123 9.63 -0.30 -7.60
N GLU A 124 9.23 -1.36 -8.29
CA GLU A 124 9.32 -1.46 -9.75
C GLU A 124 7.91 -1.20 -10.29
N LEU A 125 7.74 -0.03 -10.91
CA LEU A 125 6.51 0.43 -11.52
C LEU A 125 6.57 0.18 -13.02
N ARG A 126 5.49 -0.33 -13.58
CA ARG A 126 5.31 -0.56 -15.01
C ARG A 126 4.12 0.26 -15.50
N PHE A 127 4.36 1.04 -16.54
CA PHE A 127 3.35 1.79 -17.25
C PHE A 127 3.30 1.30 -18.69
N ASP A 128 2.15 0.78 -19.08
CA ASP A 128 1.86 0.37 -20.45
C ASP A 128 1.23 1.54 -21.22
N HIS A 129 1.23 1.48 -22.56
CA HIS A 129 0.65 2.50 -23.45
C HIS A 129 1.21 3.91 -23.19
N VAL A 130 2.53 4.04 -23.15
CA VAL A 130 3.20 5.35 -23.01
C VAL A 130 3.19 6.09 -24.34
N ASP A 131 2.00 6.47 -24.76
CA ASP A 131 1.72 7.22 -25.98
C ASP A 131 1.50 8.71 -25.66
N GLU A 132 1.33 9.01 -24.37
CA GLU A 132 1.06 10.34 -23.82
C GLU A 132 2.14 10.74 -22.79
N TYR A 133 2.30 12.05 -22.58
CA TYR A 133 3.23 12.60 -21.58
C TYR A 133 2.76 12.43 -20.15
N ILE A 134 1.46 12.24 -19.97
CA ILE A 134 0.82 12.07 -18.68
C ILE A 134 0.16 10.71 -18.70
N VAL A 135 0.60 9.81 -17.83
CA VAL A 135 0.00 8.48 -17.66
C VAL A 135 -0.62 8.42 -16.27
N ILE A 136 -1.92 8.14 -16.22
CA ILE A 136 -2.64 7.93 -14.97
C ILE A 136 -2.85 6.44 -14.78
N SER A 137 -2.45 5.91 -13.62
CA SER A 137 -2.63 4.50 -13.28
C SER A 137 -2.89 4.33 -11.79
N TYR A 138 -3.74 3.38 -11.43
CA TYR A 138 -3.85 2.94 -10.04
C TYR A 138 -2.51 2.34 -9.59
N PHE A 139 -2.04 2.68 -8.37
CA PHE A 139 -0.78 2.16 -7.82
C PHE A 139 -0.70 0.63 -7.91
N ILE A 140 -1.81 -0.06 -7.59
CA ILE A 140 -1.87 -1.53 -7.65
C ILE A 140 -1.61 -2.10 -9.05
N ASN A 141 -2.03 -1.38 -10.09
CA ASN A 141 -1.86 -1.79 -11.49
C ASN A 141 -0.45 -1.48 -11.98
N ALA A 142 0.13 -0.36 -11.53
CA ALA A 142 1.48 0.03 -11.89
C ALA A 142 2.54 -0.83 -11.18
N VAL A 143 2.32 -1.28 -9.95
CA VAL A 143 3.35 -1.97 -9.17
C VAL A 143 3.56 -3.41 -9.65
N HIS A 144 4.69 -3.63 -10.34
CA HIS A 144 5.16 -4.96 -10.67
C HIS A 144 5.79 -5.65 -9.46
N GLN A 145 6.65 -4.94 -8.73
CA GLN A 145 7.34 -5.45 -7.55
C GLN A 145 7.46 -4.39 -6.46
N LEU A 146 7.32 -4.80 -5.21
CA LEU A 146 7.49 -3.93 -4.05
C LEU A 146 8.29 -4.64 -2.98
N ARG A 147 9.31 -3.98 -2.42
CA ARG A 147 10.15 -4.53 -1.35
C ARG A 147 10.51 -3.46 -0.35
N LEU A 148 10.78 -3.84 0.89
CA LEU A 148 11.39 -2.95 1.87
C LEU A 148 12.72 -2.43 1.33
N ASP A 149 12.95 -1.13 1.46
CA ASP A 149 14.26 -0.57 1.19
C ASP A 149 15.29 -1.09 2.22
N ALA A 150 16.57 -0.92 1.92
CA ALA A 150 17.64 -1.45 2.77
C ALA A 150 17.59 -0.89 4.21
N PHE A 151 17.10 0.35 4.39
CA PHE A 151 17.03 1.01 5.68
C PHE A 151 15.90 0.44 6.53
N THR A 152 14.68 0.44 6.00
CA THR A 152 13.46 -0.08 6.61
C THR A 152 13.59 -1.58 6.88
N GLU A 153 14.19 -2.33 5.95
CA GLU A 153 14.49 -3.74 6.17
C GLU A 153 15.40 -3.92 7.39
N THR A 154 16.49 -3.15 7.48
CA THR A 154 17.43 -3.23 8.60
C THR A 154 16.78 -2.87 9.93
N LEU A 155 15.88 -1.88 9.94
CA LEU A 155 15.11 -1.47 11.12
C LEU A 155 14.21 -2.60 11.66
N LEU A 156 13.57 -3.35 10.76
CA LEU A 156 12.54 -4.33 11.13
C LEU A 156 13.09 -5.76 11.25
N ARG A 157 14.21 -6.07 10.60
CA ARG A 157 14.81 -7.42 10.53
C ARG A 157 14.93 -8.11 11.90
N PRO A 158 15.38 -7.44 12.98
CA PRO A 158 15.53 -8.10 14.29
C PRO A 158 14.20 -8.60 14.87
N ASN A 159 13.08 -7.95 14.52
CA ASN A 159 11.75 -8.24 15.07
C ASN A 159 10.77 -8.76 14.00
N ALA A 160 11.25 -9.16 12.83
CA ALA A 160 10.41 -9.50 11.68
C ALA A 160 9.34 -10.57 12.01
N THR A 161 9.71 -11.64 12.72
CA THR A 161 8.78 -12.70 13.12
C THR A 161 7.69 -12.21 14.08
N ALA A 162 8.05 -11.35 15.04
CA ALA A 162 7.09 -10.79 15.98
C ALA A 162 6.11 -9.85 15.26
N LEU A 163 6.64 -8.97 14.39
CA LEU A 163 5.86 -8.08 13.55
C LEU A 163 4.87 -8.84 12.67
N MET A 164 5.32 -9.90 11.98
CA MET A 164 4.42 -10.72 11.16
C MET A 164 3.30 -11.35 11.99
N THR A 165 3.61 -11.82 13.19
CA THR A 165 2.60 -12.41 14.09
C THR A 165 1.54 -11.39 14.49
N GLU A 166 1.94 -10.16 14.80
CA GLU A 166 1.01 -9.09 15.14
C GLU A 166 0.22 -8.57 13.92
N LEU A 167 0.74 -8.72 12.69
CA LEU A 167 0.01 -8.37 11.46
C LEU A 167 -1.08 -9.38 11.09
N LEU A 168 -0.97 -10.65 11.48
CA LEU A 168 -1.91 -11.71 11.08
C LEU A 168 -3.40 -11.40 11.29
N PRO A 169 -3.83 -10.79 12.42
CA PRO A 169 -5.23 -10.45 12.62
C PRO A 169 -5.78 -9.39 11.65
N TYR A 170 -4.91 -8.56 11.08
CA TYR A 170 -5.30 -7.45 10.19
C TYR A 170 -5.54 -7.93 8.75
N ILE A 171 -4.74 -8.90 8.27
CA ILE A 171 -4.74 -9.32 6.85
C ILE A 171 -6.14 -9.74 6.34
N PRO A 172 -6.94 -10.55 7.05
CA PRO A 172 -8.28 -10.92 6.57
C PRO A 172 -9.20 -9.72 6.37
N TRP A 173 -9.10 -8.70 7.23
CA TRP A 173 -9.89 -7.46 7.13
C TRP A 173 -9.46 -6.64 5.92
N PHE A 174 -8.16 -6.50 5.68
CA PHE A 174 -7.64 -5.85 4.47
C PHE A 174 -8.11 -6.54 3.20
N LYS A 175 -8.05 -7.88 3.15
CA LYS A 175 -8.55 -8.65 2.00
C LYS A 175 -10.03 -8.40 1.74
N TYR A 176 -10.82 -8.37 2.80
CA TYR A 176 -12.25 -8.15 2.71
C TYR A 176 -12.60 -6.73 2.26
N ALA A 177 -11.98 -5.72 2.89
CA ALA A 177 -12.21 -4.33 2.55
C ALA A 177 -11.72 -3.99 1.14
N ALA A 178 -10.55 -4.51 0.72
CA ALA A 178 -10.07 -4.32 -0.65
C ALA A 178 -11.06 -4.91 -1.67
N ALA A 179 -11.62 -6.10 -1.39
CA ALA A 179 -12.64 -6.70 -2.27
C ALA A 179 -13.94 -5.89 -2.34
N LEU A 180 -14.34 -5.21 -1.25
CA LEU A 180 -15.47 -4.28 -1.26
C LEU A 180 -15.15 -2.99 -2.03
N ALA A 181 -13.96 -2.43 -1.81
CA ALA A 181 -13.49 -1.22 -2.49
C ALA A 181 -13.39 -1.40 -4.01
N ASP A 182 -12.89 -2.55 -4.45
CA ASP A 182 -12.76 -2.91 -5.88
C ASP A 182 -14.12 -3.02 -6.61
N GLN A 183 -15.22 -3.15 -5.85
CA GLN A 183 -16.58 -3.25 -6.39
C GLN A 183 -17.35 -1.91 -6.37
N THR A 184 -16.72 -0.81 -5.92
CA THR A 184 -17.42 0.47 -5.76
C THR A 184 -16.61 1.66 -6.26
N ASP A 185 -17.25 2.42 -7.17
CA ASP A 185 -16.78 3.74 -7.64
C ASP A 185 -17.42 4.87 -6.82
N ASP A 186 -18.23 4.55 -5.79
CA ASP A 186 -18.90 5.55 -4.97
C ASP A 186 -17.95 6.07 -3.88
N SER A 187 -17.45 7.29 -4.07
CA SER A 187 -16.59 8.00 -3.13
C SER A 187 -17.13 8.05 -1.69
N ALA A 188 -18.46 8.13 -1.49
CA ALA A 188 -19.06 8.18 -0.16
C ALA A 188 -19.04 6.80 0.51
N LEU A 189 -19.30 5.73 -0.25
CA LEU A 189 -19.19 4.36 0.25
C LEU A 189 -17.72 4.02 0.59
N ARG A 190 -16.78 4.49 -0.23
CA ARG A 190 -15.35 4.32 0.03
C ARG A 190 -14.89 5.07 1.28
N ALA A 191 -15.33 6.32 1.47
CA ALA A 191 -15.04 7.09 2.69
C ALA A 191 -15.60 6.42 3.94
N GLN A 192 -16.81 5.83 3.86
CA GLN A 192 -17.38 5.05 4.96
C GLN A 192 -16.57 3.77 5.22
N LEU A 193 -16.16 3.05 4.18
CA LEU A 193 -15.32 1.85 4.30
C LEU A 193 -13.99 2.17 4.97
N ILE A 194 -13.35 3.29 4.61
CA ILE A 194 -12.12 3.79 5.26
C ILE A 194 -12.35 4.08 6.73
N THR A 195 -13.48 4.72 7.08
CA THR A 195 -13.85 5.01 8.47
C THR A 195 -14.03 3.72 9.27
N ASP A 196 -14.78 2.76 8.73
CA ASP A 196 -15.02 1.46 9.35
C ASP A 196 -13.71 0.67 9.51
N MET A 197 -12.84 0.72 8.51
CA MET A 197 -11.53 0.08 8.56
C MET A 197 -10.65 0.69 9.64
N ASN A 198 -10.57 2.02 9.73
CA ASN A 198 -9.82 2.68 10.80
C ASN A 198 -10.29 2.24 12.20
N LEU A 199 -11.61 2.09 12.40
CA LEU A 199 -12.15 1.59 13.65
C LEU A 199 -11.73 0.14 13.93
N VAL A 200 -11.75 -0.73 12.91
CA VAL A 200 -11.24 -2.10 13.01
C VAL A 200 -9.76 -2.11 13.39
N LEU A 201 -8.93 -1.30 12.72
CA LEU A 201 -7.50 -1.20 13.00
C LEU A 201 -7.25 -0.73 14.44
N ALA A 202 -7.96 0.30 14.89
CA ALA A 202 -7.85 0.84 16.24
C ALA A 202 -8.24 -0.21 17.29
N TYR A 203 -9.35 -0.91 17.10
CA TYR A 203 -9.81 -1.95 18.03
C TYR A 203 -8.82 -3.12 18.13
N LEU A 204 -8.29 -3.61 17.00
CA LEU A 204 -7.26 -4.65 16.98
C LEU A 204 -5.97 -4.18 17.70
N SER A 205 -5.55 -2.92 17.49
CA SER A 205 -4.34 -2.36 18.13
C SER A 205 -4.43 -2.29 19.66
N LYS A 206 -5.66 -2.21 20.22
CA LYS A 206 -5.93 -2.24 21.66
C LYS A 206 -6.07 -3.67 22.21
N GLY A 207 -5.80 -4.69 21.40
CA GLY A 207 -5.96 -6.10 21.78
C GLY A 207 -7.40 -6.60 21.70
N GLY A 208 -8.28 -5.86 21.02
CA GLY A 208 -9.64 -6.30 20.75
C GLY A 208 -9.66 -7.51 19.82
N GLU A 209 -10.50 -8.49 20.12
CA GLU A 209 -10.69 -9.66 19.26
C GLU A 209 -11.93 -9.51 18.40
N VAL A 210 -11.76 -9.59 17.09
CA VAL A 210 -12.87 -9.62 16.12
C VAL A 210 -12.81 -10.95 15.38
N ASN A 211 -13.77 -11.83 15.62
CA ASN A 211 -13.83 -13.11 14.93
C ASN A 211 -14.27 -12.89 13.47
N PHE A 212 -13.27 -12.76 12.59
CA PHE A 212 -13.48 -12.53 11.15
C PHE A 212 -14.43 -13.56 10.54
N ALA A 213 -14.22 -14.85 10.81
CA ALA A 213 -15.04 -15.91 10.24
C ALA A 213 -16.52 -15.78 10.60
N LYS A 214 -16.82 -15.34 11.83
CA LYS A 214 -18.19 -15.14 12.30
C LYS A 214 -18.84 -13.88 11.73
N LEU A 215 -18.09 -12.79 11.58
CA LEU A 215 -18.65 -11.50 11.16
C LEU A 215 -18.68 -11.31 9.66
N ARG A 216 -17.80 -11.99 8.91
CA ARG A 216 -17.76 -11.90 7.45
C ARG A 216 -19.12 -12.19 6.84
N SER A 217 -19.82 -13.24 7.28
CA SER A 217 -21.14 -13.60 6.74
C SER A 217 -22.20 -12.52 6.94
N LEU A 218 -22.12 -11.77 8.05
CA LEU A 218 -23.01 -10.62 8.29
C LEU A 218 -22.64 -9.46 7.38
N CYS A 219 -21.35 -9.19 7.19
CA CYS A 219 -20.86 -8.15 6.30
C CYS A 219 -21.23 -8.44 4.84
N ASP A 220 -21.17 -9.72 4.43
CA ASP A 220 -21.55 -10.15 3.08
C ASP A 220 -23.03 -9.88 2.79
N VAL A 221 -23.90 -10.04 3.81
CA VAL A 221 -25.33 -9.72 3.70
C VAL A 221 -25.56 -8.20 3.61
N THR A 222 -24.77 -7.40 4.32
CA THR A 222 -24.92 -5.93 4.34
C THR A 222 -24.12 -5.21 3.27
N GLY A 223 -23.24 -5.92 2.54
CA GLY A 223 -22.28 -5.32 1.60
C GLY A 223 -21.37 -4.27 2.23
N SER A 224 -21.09 -4.37 3.54
CA SER A 224 -20.40 -3.31 4.31
C SER A 224 -19.82 -3.85 5.62
N LEU A 225 -18.89 -3.10 6.22
CA LEU A 225 -18.31 -3.40 7.54
C LEU A 225 -19.21 -2.99 8.72
N GLN A 226 -20.42 -2.49 8.46
CA GLN A 226 -21.33 -1.98 9.48
C GLN A 226 -21.64 -2.95 10.64
N PRO A 227 -21.77 -4.27 10.43
CA PRO A 227 -21.93 -5.23 11.53
C PRO A 227 -20.73 -5.25 12.49
N VAL A 228 -19.51 -5.06 11.95
CA VAL A 228 -18.26 -5.02 12.72
C VAL A 228 -18.16 -3.70 13.46
N PHE A 229 -18.43 -2.60 12.77
CA PHE A 229 -18.51 -1.26 13.37
C PHE A 229 -19.43 -1.28 14.60
N SER A 230 -20.65 -1.78 14.43
CA SER A 230 -21.66 -1.86 15.49
C SER A 230 -21.19 -2.69 16.69
N LEU A 231 -20.47 -3.79 16.43
CA LEU A 231 -19.90 -4.62 17.49
C LEU A 231 -18.79 -3.89 18.24
N ILE A 232 -17.88 -3.22 17.53
CA ILE A 232 -16.76 -2.49 18.14
C ILE A 232 -17.28 -1.35 19.00
N VAL A 233 -18.17 -0.51 18.48
CA VAL A 233 -18.77 0.61 19.24
C VAL A 233 -19.48 0.13 20.50
N LYS A 234 -20.11 -1.04 20.46
CA LYS A 234 -20.73 -1.63 21.64
C LYS A 234 -19.71 -2.08 22.69
N ASN A 235 -18.57 -2.60 22.25
CA ASN A 235 -17.55 -3.17 23.14
C ASN A 235 -16.55 -2.13 23.66
N MET A 236 -16.24 -1.11 22.86
CA MET A 236 -15.23 -0.09 23.13
C MET A 236 -15.69 1.27 22.56
N PRO A 237 -16.74 1.89 23.13
CA PRO A 237 -17.32 3.13 22.61
C PRO A 237 -16.35 4.31 22.60
N GLU A 238 -15.34 4.31 23.47
CA GLU A 238 -14.29 5.34 23.56
C GLU A 238 -13.41 5.45 22.30
N LEU A 239 -13.48 4.47 21.38
CA LEU A 239 -12.81 4.57 20.08
C LEU A 239 -13.46 5.57 19.13
N LEU A 240 -14.68 6.06 19.42
CA LEU A 240 -15.35 7.08 18.62
C LEU A 240 -14.93 8.52 18.98
N ASP A 241 -14.26 8.70 20.13
CA ASP A 241 -13.89 10.03 20.65
C ASP A 241 -12.45 10.44 20.28
N ASN A 242 -11.74 9.65 19.46
CA ASN A 242 -10.39 9.92 18.95
C ASN A 242 -10.42 10.24 17.46
#